data_AF-A0A218PDR7-F1
#
_entry.id   AF-A0A218PDR7-F1
#
_cell.length_a   1.000
_cell.length_b   1.000
_cell.length_c   1.000
_cell.angle_alpha   90.00
_cell.angle_beta   90.00
_cell.angle_gamma   90.00
#
_symmetry.space_group_name_H-M   'P 1'
#
loop_
_entity.id
_entity.type
_entity.pdbx_description
1 polymer ?
#
loop_
_entity_poly.entity_id
_entity_poly.type
_entity_poly.pdbx_seq_one_letter_code
_entity_poly.pdbx_strand_id
1 'polypeptide(L)'
;MVLGMSSRRENPRIVDYHQLDGLVKRNPHREKILVTRRHPSKFNRDNVRVVWVTRVSHPDAVPPGKLHVVEQIIWDRLNEGPADVILDALEYLILENGLESTLRFVAKLRDMALLKGSNFFVTVSDGIDDRTLNLLRRII
;
A
#
# COMPACT_ATOMS: atom_id res chain seq x y z
N MET A 1 -13.46 9.50 36.62
CA MET A 1 -14.21 9.70 35.36
C MET A 1 -13.38 9.08 34.25
N VAL A 2 -13.63 7.82 33.92
CA VAL A 2 -12.85 7.07 32.92
C VAL A 2 -13.44 7.38 31.57
N LEU A 3 -12.75 8.20 30.76
CA LEU A 3 -13.17 8.51 29.40
C LEU A 3 -13.09 7.25 28.55
N GLY A 4 -14.20 7.00 27.85
CA GLY A 4 -14.51 5.77 27.18
C GLY A 4 -13.44 5.28 26.21
N MET A 5 -13.28 3.96 26.24
CA MET A 5 -12.70 3.16 25.18
C MET A 5 -13.34 3.57 23.84
N SER A 6 -12.64 4.39 23.06
CA SER A 6 -12.95 4.49 21.63
C SER A 6 -12.40 3.21 21.00
N SER A 7 -13.32 2.27 20.80
CA SER A 7 -13.13 1.08 19.97
C SER A 7 -12.60 1.52 18.61
N ARG A 8 -11.26 1.56 18.47
CA ARG A 8 -10.60 1.48 17.16
C ARG A 8 -10.99 0.12 16.62
N ARG A 9 -12.13 0.04 15.91
CA ARG A 9 -12.38 -1.09 15.02
C ARG A 9 -11.14 -1.17 14.13
N GLU A 10 -10.36 -2.22 14.29
CA GLU A 10 -9.20 -2.47 13.46
C GLU A 10 -9.71 -2.58 12.03
N ASN A 11 -9.58 -1.48 11.28
CA ASN A 11 -9.98 -1.46 9.89
C ASN A 11 -9.09 -2.49 9.19
N PRO A 12 -9.65 -3.41 8.37
CA PRO A 12 -8.86 -4.46 7.77
C PRO A 12 -7.73 -3.83 6.96
N ARG A 13 -6.49 -4.10 7.37
CA ARG A 13 -5.27 -3.68 6.65
C ARG A 13 -5.09 -4.51 5.38
N ILE A 14 -5.72 -5.68 5.30
CA ILE A 14 -5.80 -6.51 4.11
C ILE A 14 -7.20 -6.34 3.51
N VAL A 15 -7.27 -5.92 2.26
CA VAL A 15 -8.50 -5.56 1.57
C VAL A 15 -8.61 -6.40 0.30
N ASP A 16 -9.82 -6.75 -0.11
CA ASP A 16 -10.03 -7.40 -1.41
C ASP A 16 -9.68 -6.42 -2.55
N TYR A 17 -8.97 -6.87 -3.59
CA TYR A 17 -8.57 -6.02 -4.72
C TYR A 17 -9.74 -5.39 -5.50
N HIS A 18 -10.94 -5.99 -5.46
CA HIS A 18 -12.16 -5.43 -6.01
C HIS A 18 -12.61 -4.17 -5.25
N GLN A 19 -12.23 -4.05 -3.98
CA GLN A 19 -12.57 -2.92 -3.13
C GLN A 19 -11.59 -1.75 -3.27
N LEU A 20 -10.55 -1.85 -4.12
CA LEU A 20 -9.55 -0.80 -4.29
C LEU A 20 -10.18 0.57 -4.57
N ASP A 21 -11.15 0.64 -5.48
CA ASP A 21 -11.75 1.92 -5.86
C ASP A 21 -12.48 2.58 -4.68
N GLY A 22 -13.13 1.78 -3.84
CA GLY A 22 -13.76 2.25 -2.60
C GLY A 22 -12.72 2.73 -1.60
N LEU A 23 -11.62 1.99 -1.46
CA LEU A 23 -10.50 2.33 -0.58
C LEU A 23 -9.82 3.65 -0.98
N VAL A 24 -9.58 3.86 -2.27
CA VAL A 24 -8.99 5.09 -2.82
C VAL A 24 -9.93 6.29 -2.65
N LYS A 25 -11.25 6.09 -2.77
CA LYS A 25 -12.25 7.16 -2.59
C LYS A 25 -12.50 7.53 -1.12
N ARG A 26 -12.19 6.64 -0.18
CA ARG A 26 -12.43 6.86 1.26
C ARG A 26 -11.63 8.06 1.78
N ASN A 27 -12.23 8.85 2.67
CA ASN A 27 -11.60 10.03 3.28
C ASN A 27 -10.99 10.98 2.22
N PRO A 28 -11.82 11.70 1.44
CA PRO A 28 -11.35 12.50 0.31
C PRO A 28 -10.40 13.64 0.71
N HIS A 29 -10.47 14.12 1.95
CA HIS A 29 -9.56 15.13 2.49
C HIS A 29 -8.18 14.59 2.88
N ARG A 30 -7.98 13.27 2.75
CA ARG A 30 -6.73 12.63 3.11
C ARG A 30 -5.95 12.22 1.87
N GLU A 31 -4.69 12.61 1.87
CA GLU A 31 -3.68 12.24 0.88
C GLU A 31 -3.45 10.73 0.87
N LYS A 32 -3.14 10.19 -0.30
CA LYS A 32 -2.93 8.76 -0.53
C LYS A 32 -1.73 8.51 -1.42
N ILE A 33 -1.02 7.44 -1.13
CA ILE A 33 0.04 6.90 -1.97
C ILE A 33 -0.41 5.52 -2.43
N LEU A 34 -0.64 5.36 -3.73
CA LEU A 34 -1.11 4.10 -4.32
C LEU A 34 0.02 3.44 -5.09
N VAL A 35 0.56 2.35 -4.54
CA VAL A 35 1.51 1.49 -5.24
C VAL A 35 0.71 0.45 -6.02
N THR A 36 0.72 0.51 -7.35
CA THR A 36 -0.13 -0.36 -8.16
C THR A 36 0.51 -0.68 -9.52
N ARG A 37 0.06 -1.76 -10.14
CA ARG A 37 0.36 -2.08 -11.54
C ARG A 37 -0.51 -1.34 -12.54
N ARG A 38 -1.65 -0.83 -12.10
CA ARG A 38 -2.62 -0.16 -12.98
C ARG A 38 -2.03 1.18 -13.41
N HIS A 39 -2.17 1.50 -14.70
CA HIS A 39 -1.62 2.72 -15.27
C HIS A 39 -2.15 3.98 -14.53
N PRO A 40 -1.31 5.02 -14.27
CA PRO A 40 -1.70 6.20 -13.51
C PRO A 40 -2.97 6.90 -14.01
N SER A 41 -3.22 6.88 -15.32
CA SER A 41 -4.45 7.46 -15.92
C SER A 41 -5.76 6.87 -15.39
N LYS A 42 -5.74 5.72 -14.70
CA LYS A 42 -6.91 5.15 -14.02
C LYS A 42 -7.27 5.85 -12.71
N PHE A 43 -6.36 6.65 -12.16
CA PHE A 43 -6.54 7.35 -10.89
C PHE A 43 -6.32 8.85 -11.06
N ASN A 44 -7.28 9.52 -11.71
CA ASN A 44 -7.25 10.98 -11.85
C ASN A 44 -7.90 11.62 -10.61
N ARG A 45 -7.12 11.76 -9.52
CA ARG A 45 -7.56 12.41 -8.28
C ARG A 45 -6.40 13.19 -7.65
N ASP A 46 -6.66 14.42 -7.24
CA ASP A 46 -5.62 15.33 -6.71
C ASP A 46 -4.95 14.80 -5.43
N ASN A 47 -5.70 14.08 -4.60
CA ASN A 47 -5.22 13.52 -3.33
C ASN A 47 -4.61 12.11 -3.47
N VAL A 48 -4.33 11.63 -4.68
CA VAL A 48 -3.78 10.29 -4.93
C VAL A 48 -2.50 10.37 -5.73
N ARG A 49 -1.37 10.09 -5.08
CA ARG A 49 -0.08 9.92 -5.73
C ARG A 49 0.08 8.47 -6.15
N VAL A 50 0.14 8.20 -7.45
CA VAL A 50 0.35 6.85 -7.98
C VAL A 50 1.85 6.55 -8.07
N VAL A 51 2.27 5.42 -7.50
CA VAL A 51 3.58 4.79 -7.75
C VAL A 51 3.32 3.61 -8.67
N TRP A 52 3.61 3.80 -9.96
CA TRP A 52 3.28 2.82 -10.98
C TRP A 52 4.38 1.76 -11.09
N VAL A 53 4.11 0.58 -10.56
CA VAL A 53 5.06 -0.53 -10.55
C VAL A 53 4.86 -1.40 -11.79
N THR A 54 5.85 -1.40 -12.69
CA THR A 54 5.74 -2.10 -13.98
C THR A 54 7.11 -2.37 -14.60
N ARG A 55 7.20 -3.34 -15.51
CA ARG A 55 8.38 -3.56 -16.38
C ARG A 55 8.36 -2.70 -17.65
N VAL A 56 7.25 -2.01 -17.93
CA VAL A 56 7.15 -1.11 -19.09
C VAL A 56 8.18 0.01 -18.96
N SER A 57 8.97 0.22 -20.01
CA SER A 57 9.90 1.34 -20.08
C SER A 57 9.11 2.65 -20.23
N HIS A 58 9.01 3.42 -19.15
CA HIS A 58 8.31 4.70 -19.10
C HIS A 58 8.95 5.60 -18.03
N PRO A 59 9.03 6.93 -18.23
CA PRO A 59 9.62 7.85 -17.25
C PRO A 59 8.99 7.77 -15.86
N ASP A 60 7.67 7.59 -15.80
CA ASP A 60 6.91 7.50 -14.53
C ASP A 60 6.80 6.07 -13.96
N ALA A 61 7.41 5.08 -14.61
CA ALA A 61 7.38 3.70 -14.16
C ALA A 61 8.49 3.40 -13.16
N VAL A 62 8.14 2.66 -12.10
CA VAL A 62 9.10 2.07 -11.18
C VAL A 62 9.21 0.57 -11.47
N PRO A 63 10.40 0.06 -11.85
CA PRO A 63 10.60 -1.38 -12.03
C PRO A 63 10.30 -2.17 -10.74
N PRO A 64 9.62 -3.32 -10.80
CA PRO A 64 9.23 -4.09 -9.62
C PRO A 64 10.41 -4.59 -8.78
N GLY A 65 11.59 -4.76 -9.39
CA GLY A 65 12.84 -5.10 -8.69
C GLY A 65 13.47 -3.94 -7.92
N LYS A 66 13.02 -2.70 -8.16
CA LYS A 66 13.56 -1.49 -7.52
C LYS A 66 12.73 -1.09 -6.30
N LEU A 67 12.56 -2.02 -5.35
CA LEU A 67 11.79 -1.80 -4.13
C LEU A 67 12.25 -0.55 -3.35
N HIS A 68 13.57 -0.33 -3.24
CA HIS A 68 14.16 0.84 -2.60
C HIS A 68 13.68 2.19 -3.20
N VAL A 69 13.36 2.22 -4.50
CA VAL A 69 12.81 3.43 -5.14
C VAL A 69 11.39 3.69 -4.66
N VAL A 70 10.56 2.64 -4.55
CA VAL A 70 9.21 2.76 -4.00
C VAL A 70 9.25 3.21 -2.53
N GLU A 71 10.17 2.65 -1.74
CA GLU A 71 10.40 3.07 -0.35
C GLU A 71 10.75 4.55 -0.25
N GLN A 72 11.70 5.02 -1.06
CA GLN A 72 12.13 6.42 -1.06
C GLN A 72 10.98 7.36 -1.44
N ILE A 73 10.23 7.04 -2.50
CA ILE A 73 9.07 7.82 -2.93
C ILE A 73 8.00 7.93 -1.82
N ILE A 74 7.73 6.82 -1.13
CA ILE A 74 6.77 6.80 -0.01
C ILE A 74 7.31 7.62 1.16
N TRP A 75 8.57 7.44 1.51
CA TRP A 75 9.20 8.15 2.63
C TRP A 75 9.21 9.66 2.43
N ASP A 76 9.62 10.13 1.25
CA ASP A 76 9.64 11.55 0.91
C ASP A 76 8.24 12.15 0.99
N ARG A 77 7.25 11.45 0.42
CA ARG A 77 5.86 11.92 0.48
C ARG A 77 5.31 11.96 1.91
N LEU A 78 5.65 10.99 2.75
CA LEU A 78 5.24 10.97 4.16
C LEU A 78 5.97 12.02 5.01
N ASN A 79 7.12 12.54 4.56
CA ASN A 79 7.79 13.66 5.22
C ASN A 79 7.10 15.00 4.96
N GLU A 80 6.37 15.13 3.85
CA GLU A 80 5.55 16.31 3.55
C GLU A 80 4.26 16.36 4.40
N GLY A 81 3.78 15.21 4.87
CA GLY A 81 2.63 15.09 5.76
C GLY A 81 1.98 13.70 5.76
N PRO A 82 0.99 13.44 6.64
CA PRO A 82 0.32 12.14 6.71
C PRO A 82 -0.43 11.78 5.42
N ALA A 83 -0.16 10.61 4.86
CA ALA A 83 -0.80 10.09 3.64
C ALA A 83 -1.02 8.57 3.75
N ASP A 84 -2.25 8.10 3.48
CA ASP A 84 -2.56 6.67 3.53
C ASP A 84 -1.82 5.91 2.43
N VAL A 85 -1.09 4.86 2.80
CA VAL A 85 -0.34 4.04 1.87
C VAL A 85 -1.18 2.82 1.51
N ILE A 86 -1.35 2.59 0.21
CA ILE A 86 -2.13 1.48 -0.35
C ILE A 86 -1.23 0.70 -1.29
N LEU A 87 -0.98 -0.57 -0.97
CA LEU A 87 -0.25 -1.51 -1.82
C LEU A 87 -1.21 -2.41 -2.59
N ASP A 88 -1.40 -2.12 -3.87
CA ASP A 88 -2.20 -2.87 -4.86
C ASP A 88 -1.31 -3.56 -5.91
N ALA A 89 -0.28 -4.24 -5.43
CA ALA A 89 0.66 -4.97 -6.28
C ALA A 89 1.32 -6.17 -5.59
N LEU A 90 0.76 -6.66 -4.47
CA LEU A 90 1.44 -7.64 -3.61
C LEU A 90 1.88 -8.89 -4.36
N GLU A 91 0.95 -9.58 -5.02
CA GLU A 91 1.21 -10.84 -5.70
C GLU A 91 2.21 -10.67 -6.85
N TYR A 92 2.16 -9.52 -7.53
CA TYR A 92 3.15 -9.22 -8.56
C TYR A 92 4.53 -8.98 -7.97
N LEU A 93 4.64 -8.26 -6.86
CA LEU A 93 5.92 -8.09 -6.19
C LEU A 93 6.47 -9.43 -5.70
N ILE A 94 5.61 -10.34 -5.23
CA ILE A 94 5.98 -11.72 -4.87
C ILE A 94 6.54 -12.46 -6.09
N LEU A 95 5.87 -12.39 -7.25
CA LEU A 95 6.34 -13.01 -8.49
C LEU A 95 7.70 -12.46 -8.95
N GLU A 96 7.92 -11.15 -8.77
CA GLU A 96 9.11 -10.46 -9.26
C GLU A 96 10.31 -10.55 -8.30
N ASN A 97 10.08 -10.59 -6.99
CA ASN A 97 11.10 -10.46 -5.95
C ASN A 97 11.17 -11.63 -4.97
N GLY A 98 10.22 -12.56 -5.04
CA GLY A 98 10.02 -13.62 -4.06
C GLY A 98 9.24 -13.16 -2.82
N LEU A 99 8.65 -14.14 -2.13
CA LEU A 99 7.78 -13.93 -0.98
C LEU A 99 8.49 -13.21 0.16
N GLU A 100 9.68 -13.68 0.55
CA GLU A 100 10.40 -13.18 1.72
C GLU A 100 10.83 -11.72 1.57
N SER A 101 11.34 -11.37 0.39
CA SER A 101 11.71 -9.99 0.04
C SER A 101 10.49 -9.07 0.07
N THR A 102 9.38 -9.54 -0.51
CA THR A 102 8.14 -8.76 -0.55
C THR A 102 7.55 -8.55 0.83
N LEU A 103 7.53 -9.57 1.70
CA LEU A 103 7.03 -9.44 3.07
C LEU A 103 7.87 -8.47 3.92
N ARG A 104 9.20 -8.48 3.77
CA ARG A 104 10.07 -7.48 4.40
C ARG A 104 9.75 -6.06 3.94
N PHE A 105 9.57 -5.89 2.63
CA PHE A 105 9.19 -4.61 2.05
C PHE A 105 7.82 -4.13 2.57
N VAL A 106 6.82 -5.00 2.62
CA VAL A 106 5.51 -4.71 3.21
C VAL A 106 5.61 -4.27 4.67
N ALA A 107 6.39 -5.00 5.49
CA ALA A 107 6.62 -4.65 6.89
C ALA A 107 7.21 -3.24 7.01
N LYS A 108 8.22 -2.93 6.19
CA LYS A 108 8.88 -1.63 6.17
C LYS A 108 7.93 -0.50 5.77
N LEU A 109 7.11 -0.69 4.72
CA LEU A 109 6.11 0.30 4.31
C LEU A 109 5.07 0.55 5.39
N ARG A 110 4.58 -0.51 6.05
CA ARG A 110 3.68 -0.39 7.20
C ARG A 110 4.32 0.47 8.30
N ASP A 111 5.55 0.16 8.68
CA ASP A 111 6.24 0.85 9.76
C ASP A 111 6.44 2.35 9.43
N MET A 112 6.82 2.66 8.19
CA MET A 112 6.91 4.05 7.71
C MET A 112 5.56 4.78 7.80
N ALA A 113 4.48 4.16 7.33
CA ALA A 113 3.14 4.75 7.36
C ALA A 113 2.68 5.02 8.81
N LEU A 114 2.80 4.02 9.69
CA LEU A 114 2.39 4.13 11.09
C LEU A 114 3.20 5.19 11.84
N LEU A 115 4.52 5.25 11.62
CA LEU A 115 5.40 6.26 12.21
C LEU A 115 4.95 7.69 11.88
N LYS A 116 4.31 7.88 10.72
CA LYS A 116 3.86 9.17 10.19
C LYS A 116 2.36 9.40 10.41
N GLY A 117 1.74 8.65 11.33
CA GLY A 117 0.31 8.77 11.65
C GLY A 117 -0.63 8.35 10.50
N SER A 118 -0.11 7.62 9.53
CA SER A 118 -0.81 7.18 8.32
C SER A 118 -1.34 5.76 8.45
N ASN A 119 -2.37 5.42 7.68
CA ASN A 119 -2.81 4.03 7.59
C ASN A 119 -2.03 3.31 6.49
N PHE A 120 -1.95 1.99 6.62
CA PHE A 120 -1.36 1.11 5.62
C PHE A 120 -2.39 0.04 5.22
N PHE A 121 -2.59 -0.11 3.92
CA PHE A 121 -3.47 -1.12 3.34
C PHE A 121 -2.71 -1.93 2.29
N VAL A 122 -3.05 -3.21 2.20
CA VAL A 122 -2.61 -4.10 1.13
C VAL A 122 -3.86 -4.70 0.51
N THR A 123 -3.99 -4.58 -0.80
CA THR A 123 -5.02 -5.33 -1.52
C THR A 123 -4.49 -6.70 -1.92
N VAL A 124 -5.36 -7.70 -1.87
CA VAL A 124 -5.07 -9.07 -2.28
C VAL A 124 -6.22 -9.61 -3.11
N SER A 125 -5.91 -10.51 -4.03
CA SER A 125 -6.86 -11.27 -4.83
C SER A 125 -7.15 -12.64 -4.21
N ASP A 126 -8.20 -13.29 -4.71
CA ASP A 126 -8.57 -14.67 -4.34
C ASP A 126 -7.48 -15.70 -4.71
N GLY A 127 -6.49 -15.30 -5.52
CA GLY A 127 -5.37 -16.17 -5.91
C GLY A 127 -4.26 -16.28 -4.86
N ILE A 128 -4.31 -15.52 -3.76
CA ILE A 128 -3.32 -15.58 -2.71
C ILE A 128 -3.49 -16.84 -1.85
N ASP A 129 -2.41 -17.56 -1.59
CA ASP A 129 -2.49 -18.77 -0.76
C ASP A 129 -2.63 -18.44 0.74
N ASP A 130 -3.24 -19.37 1.49
CA ASP A 130 -3.51 -19.20 2.92
C ASP A 130 -2.25 -18.97 3.75
N ARG A 131 -1.13 -19.59 3.38
CA ARG A 131 0.13 -19.40 4.11
C ARG A 131 0.63 -17.98 3.94
N THR A 132 0.66 -17.48 2.71
CA THR A 132 1.04 -16.08 2.40
C THR A 132 0.10 -15.11 3.12
N LEU A 133 -1.21 -15.34 3.06
CA LEU A 133 -2.20 -14.50 3.73
C LEU A 133 -2.02 -14.48 5.26
N ASN A 134 -1.73 -15.62 5.88
CA ASN A 134 -1.46 -15.72 7.31
C ASN A 134 -0.16 -15.04 7.72
N LEU A 135 0.89 -15.11 6.89
CA LEU A 135 2.12 -14.35 7.11
C LEU A 135 1.86 -12.84 7.01
N LEU A 136 1.10 -12.41 6.00
CA LEU A 136 0.72 -11.01 5.82
C LEU A 136 -0.04 -10.48 7.04
N ARG A 137 -1.04 -11.21 7.55
CA ARG A 137 -1.81 -10.86 8.76
C ARG A 137 -0.95 -10.67 10.02
N ARG A 138 0.17 -11.38 10.14
CA ARG A 138 1.11 -11.21 11.27
C ARG A 138 1.96 -9.95 11.13
N ILE A 139 2.17 -9.53 9.89
CA ILE A 139 3.04 -8.41 9.55
C ILE A 139 2.25 -7.12 9.40
N ILE A 140 0.94 -7.12 9.17
CA ILE A 140 0.18 -5.87 9.02
C ILE A 140 -0.98 -5.78 9.99
#